data_AF-A0A7S0CCZ3-F1
#
_entry.id   AF-A0A7S0CCZ3-F1
#
_cell.length_a   1.000
_cell.length_b   1.000
_cell.length_c   1.000
_cell.angle_alpha   90.00
_cell.angle_beta   90.00
_cell.angle_gamma   90.00
#
_symmetry.space_group_name_H-M   'P 1'
#
loop_
_entity.id
_entity.type
_entity.pdbx_description
1 polymer ?
#
loop_
_entity_poly.entity_id
_entity_poly.type
_entity_poly.pdbx_seq_one_letter_code
_entity_poly.pdbx_strand_id
1 'polypeptide(L)'
;EEARVAAEAKAKAEAEAKAKAEEEARIAAEEEARRNTPEYKYYAKLEARKAAIEDAWKEKTEQELEAIEAKYNVIEDIPTRVFTMLCDLGLAEEEGLDEDHPDYWDGLDDEIVPMFDVDGNWVTEWPEEPKEP
;
A
#
# COMPACT_ATOMS: atom_id res chain seq x y z
N GLU A 1 -5.55 29.45 -52.86
CA GLU A 1 -5.38 29.98 -51.49
C GLU A 1 -5.96 29.04 -50.44
N GLU A 2 -7.21 28.57 -50.63
CA GLU A 2 -7.87 27.59 -49.75
C GLU A 2 -7.09 26.28 -49.54
N ALA A 3 -6.47 25.70 -50.57
CA ALA A 3 -5.68 24.48 -50.43
C ALA A 3 -4.47 24.64 -49.49
N ARG A 4 -3.88 25.84 -49.42
CA ARG A 4 -2.77 26.16 -48.51
C ARG A 4 -3.26 26.28 -47.07
N VAL A 5 -4.41 26.94 -46.88
CA VAL A 5 -5.05 27.09 -45.56
C VAL A 5 -5.51 25.74 -45.01
N ALA A 6 -6.07 24.86 -45.86
CA ALA A 6 -6.47 23.51 -45.46
C ALA A 6 -5.28 22.62 -45.10
N ALA A 7 -4.18 22.71 -45.86
CA ALA A 7 -2.94 21.99 -45.55
C ALA A 7 -2.30 22.46 -44.23
N GLU A 8 -2.29 23.78 -43.99
CA GLU A 8 -1.79 24.37 -42.75
C GLU A 8 -2.65 23.98 -41.54
N ALA A 9 -3.98 24.01 -41.68
CA ALA A 9 -4.91 23.58 -40.63
C ALA A 9 -4.72 22.10 -40.29
N LYS A 10 -4.53 21.23 -41.29
CA LYS A 10 -4.27 19.80 -41.08
C LYS A 10 -2.92 19.57 -40.40
N ALA A 11 -1.87 20.25 -40.83
CA ALA A 11 -0.54 20.11 -40.22
C ALA A 11 -0.53 20.59 -38.77
N LYS A 12 -1.27 21.66 -38.45
CA LYS A 12 -1.44 22.14 -37.07
C LYS A 12 -2.21 21.14 -36.20
N ALA A 13 -3.29 20.55 -36.72
CA ALA A 13 -4.04 19.53 -36.00
C ALA A 13 -3.23 18.25 -35.74
N GLU A 14 -2.41 17.83 -36.71
CA GLU A 14 -1.53 16.67 -36.57
C GLU A 14 -0.39 16.94 -35.58
N ALA A 15 0.19 18.14 -35.61
CA ALA A 15 1.20 18.56 -34.64
C ALA A 15 0.63 18.64 -33.21
N GLU A 16 -0.59 19.15 -33.04
CA GLU A 16 -1.27 19.20 -31.74
C GLU A 16 -1.61 17.80 -31.22
N ALA A 17 -2.10 16.91 -32.08
CA ALA A 17 -2.38 15.52 -31.72
C ALA A 17 -1.10 14.77 -31.29
N LYS A 18 0.00 14.97 -32.02
CA LYS A 18 1.30 14.40 -31.66
C LYS A 18 1.83 14.95 -30.34
N ALA A 19 1.72 16.26 -30.11
CA ALA A 19 2.15 16.90 -28.87
C ALA A 19 1.35 16.38 -27.65
N LYS A 20 0.04 16.21 -27.79
CA LYS A 20 -0.80 15.61 -26.73
C LYS A 20 -0.41 14.17 -26.41
N ALA A 21 -0.21 13.34 -27.44
CA ALA A 21 0.22 11.96 -27.24
C ALA A 21 1.60 11.84 -26.58
N GLU A 22 2.53 12.73 -26.92
CA GLU A 22 3.86 12.80 -26.29
C GLU A 22 3.79 13.28 -24.84
N GLU A 23 2.93 14.26 -24.55
CA GLU A 23 2.68 14.73 -23.18
C GLU A 23 2.04 13.65 -22.31
N GLU A 24 1.02 12.95 -22.79
CA GLU A 24 0.40 11.83 -22.07
C GLU A 24 1.40 10.71 -21.80
N ALA A 25 2.25 10.36 -22.78
CA ALA A 25 3.29 9.35 -22.61
C ALA A 25 4.33 9.77 -21.54
N ARG A 26 4.72 11.05 -21.52
CA ARG A 26 5.64 11.58 -20.49
C ARG A 26 5.00 11.50 -19.10
N ILE A 27 3.74 11.91 -18.97
CA ILE A 27 3.01 11.88 -17.69
C ILE A 27 2.90 10.44 -17.18
N ALA A 28 2.56 9.48 -18.05
CA ALA A 28 2.47 8.07 -17.68
C ALA A 28 3.83 7.51 -17.19
N ALA A 29 4.93 7.84 -17.87
CA ALA A 29 6.27 7.42 -17.48
C ALA A 29 6.72 8.04 -16.15
N GLU A 30 6.40 9.31 -15.90
CA GLU A 30 6.70 9.99 -14.64
C GLU A 30 5.88 9.39 -13.48
N GLU A 31 4.61 9.08 -13.72
CA GLU A 31 3.77 8.43 -12.72
C GLU A 31 4.26 7.02 -12.40
N GLU A 32 4.66 6.24 -13.41
CA GLU A 32 5.25 4.92 -13.21
C GLU A 32 6.56 4.97 -12.44
N ALA A 33 7.44 5.95 -12.74
CA ALA A 33 8.67 6.17 -11.99
C ALA A 33 8.39 6.54 -10.52
N ARG A 34 7.39 7.40 -10.28
CA ARG A 34 6.94 7.75 -8.92
C ARG A 34 6.37 6.54 -8.18
N ARG A 35 5.61 5.68 -8.85
CA ARG A 35 5.04 4.46 -8.25
C ARG A 35 6.09 3.38 -7.95
N ASN A 36 7.27 3.48 -8.56
CA ASN A 36 8.35 2.52 -8.37
C ASN A 36 9.33 2.89 -7.25
N THR A 37 9.17 4.05 -6.60
CA THR A 37 10.02 4.41 -5.45
C THR A 37 9.74 3.49 -4.26
N PRO A 38 10.75 3.16 -3.44
CA PRO A 38 10.56 2.36 -2.22
C PRO A 38 9.52 2.98 -1.28
N GLU A 39 9.59 4.30 -1.07
CA GLU A 39 8.66 5.05 -0.22
C GLU A 39 7.20 4.91 -0.69
N TYR A 40 6.94 5.02 -2.01
CA TYR A 40 5.59 4.85 -2.52
C TYR A 40 5.08 3.42 -2.31
N LYS A 41 5.91 2.42 -2.59
CA LYS A 41 5.55 1.01 -2.39
C LYS A 41 5.24 0.73 -0.92
N TYR A 42 6.03 1.27 0.00
CA TYR A 42 5.82 1.14 1.43
C TYR A 42 4.49 1.74 1.88
N TYR A 43 4.21 3.01 1.56
CA TYR A 43 2.96 3.63 1.96
C TYR A 43 1.73 3.01 1.29
N ALA A 44 1.85 2.62 0.01
CA ALA A 44 0.79 1.88 -0.68
C ALA A 44 0.50 0.54 0.02
N LYS A 45 1.54 -0.14 0.51
CA LYS A 45 1.39 -1.37 1.29
C LYS A 45 0.71 -1.13 2.64
N LEU A 46 1.11 -0.08 3.37
CA LEU A 46 0.46 0.29 4.64
C LEU A 46 -1.02 0.62 4.44
N GLU A 47 -1.37 1.33 3.37
CA GLU A 47 -2.75 1.63 3.03
C GLU A 47 -3.54 0.36 2.69
N ALA A 48 -2.95 -0.54 1.89
CA ALA A 48 -3.55 -1.84 1.58
C ALA A 48 -3.77 -2.70 2.83
N ARG A 49 -2.80 -2.75 3.75
CA ARG A 49 -2.91 -3.44 5.06
C ARG A 49 -4.06 -2.86 5.88
N LYS A 50 -4.15 -1.53 6.00
CA LYS A 50 -5.26 -0.87 6.72
C LYS A 50 -6.61 -1.23 6.11
N ALA A 51 -6.72 -1.20 4.78
CA ALA A 51 -7.95 -1.56 4.08
C ALA A 51 -8.33 -3.04 4.27
N ALA A 52 -7.36 -3.95 4.21
CA ALA A 52 -7.58 -5.38 4.43
C ALA A 52 -8.04 -5.68 5.86
N ILE A 53 -7.42 -5.04 6.86
CA ILE A 53 -7.84 -5.15 8.27
C ILE A 53 -9.26 -4.58 8.43
N GLU A 54 -9.54 -3.39 7.89
CA GLU A 54 -10.87 -2.80 7.98
C GLU A 54 -11.93 -3.70 7.33
N ASP A 55 -11.62 -4.31 6.19
CA ASP A 55 -12.51 -5.26 5.52
C ASP A 55 -12.76 -6.52 6.35
N ALA A 56 -11.71 -7.07 6.97
CA ALA A 56 -11.81 -8.24 7.84
C ALA A 56 -12.69 -7.99 9.08
N TRP A 57 -12.78 -6.74 9.55
CA TRP A 57 -13.63 -6.34 10.67
C TRP A 57 -15.09 -6.07 10.29
N LYS A 58 -15.42 -5.96 8.99
CA LYS A 58 -16.80 -5.79 8.53
C LYS A 58 -17.57 -7.08 8.71
N GLU A 59 -18.86 -6.93 9.03
CA GLU A 59 -19.78 -8.07 9.07
C GLU A 59 -19.82 -8.74 7.69
N LYS A 60 -19.59 -10.06 7.67
CA LYS A 60 -19.59 -10.87 6.46
C LYS A 60 -20.91 -11.61 6.33
N THR A 61 -21.38 -11.73 5.09
CA THR A 61 -22.48 -12.62 4.75
C THR A 61 -22.07 -14.09 4.94
N GLU A 62 -23.06 -14.97 5.07
CA GLU A 62 -22.81 -16.42 5.17
C GLU A 62 -22.02 -16.97 3.97
N GLN A 63 -22.27 -16.44 2.76
CA GLN A 63 -21.54 -16.82 1.55
C GLN A 63 -20.07 -16.39 1.60
N GLU A 64 -19.78 -15.21 2.13
CA GLU A 64 -18.41 -14.73 2.32
C GLU A 64 -17.67 -15.54 3.38
N LEU A 65 -18.34 -15.89 4.48
CA LEU A 65 -17.78 -16.76 5.52
C LEU A 65 -17.48 -18.16 4.96
N GLU A 66 -18.39 -18.76 4.20
CA GLU A 66 -18.17 -20.06 3.56
C GLU A 66 -16.98 -20.03 2.60
N ALA A 67 -16.84 -18.95 1.82
CA ALA A 67 -15.68 -18.77 0.93
C ALA A 67 -14.37 -18.62 1.71
N ILE A 68 -14.36 -17.86 2.80
CA ILE A 68 -13.21 -17.69 3.71
C ILE A 68 -12.84 -19.04 4.33
N GLU A 69 -13.81 -19.79 4.84
CA GLU A 69 -13.60 -21.11 5.41
C GLU A 69 -13.04 -22.09 4.37
N ALA A 70 -13.62 -22.13 3.17
CA ALA A 70 -13.14 -23.00 2.09
C ALA A 70 -11.70 -22.66 1.69
N LYS A 71 -11.34 -21.37 1.64
CA LYS A 71 -9.99 -20.91 1.32
C LYS A 71 -8.97 -21.41 2.34
N TYR A 72 -9.24 -21.30 3.64
CA TYR A 72 -8.25 -21.61 4.66
C TYR A 72 -8.31 -23.07 5.15
N ASN A 73 -9.46 -23.74 5.11
CA ASN A 73 -9.58 -25.11 5.58
C ASN A 73 -8.93 -26.14 4.66
N VAL A 74 -8.69 -25.81 3.38
CA VAL A 74 -7.91 -26.66 2.47
C VAL A 74 -6.43 -26.76 2.88
N ILE A 75 -5.93 -25.81 3.68
CA ILE A 75 -4.57 -25.80 4.18
C ILE A 75 -4.53 -26.61 5.49
N GLU A 76 -4.11 -27.88 5.41
CA GLU A 76 -4.09 -28.78 6.58
C GLU A 76 -3.06 -28.37 7.64
N ASP A 77 -1.92 -27.83 7.22
CA ASP A 77 -0.86 -27.37 8.11
C ASP A 77 -1.25 -26.05 8.79
N ILE A 78 -1.40 -26.10 10.11
CA ILE A 78 -1.86 -24.94 10.91
C ILE A 78 -0.89 -23.74 10.78
N PRO A 79 0.44 -23.91 10.93
CA PRO A 79 1.38 -22.81 10.73
C PRO A 79 1.23 -22.15 9.36
N THR A 80 1.16 -22.94 8.28
CA THR A 80 0.97 -22.43 6.92
C THR A 80 -0.35 -21.69 6.79
N ARG A 81 -1.45 -22.24 7.34
CA ARG A 81 -2.77 -21.61 7.31
C ARG A 81 -2.76 -20.23 7.97
N VAL A 82 -2.16 -20.15 9.17
CA VAL A 82 -2.04 -18.88 9.92
C VAL A 82 -1.16 -17.90 9.16
N PHE A 83 -0.03 -18.36 8.60
CA PHE A 83 0.84 -17.51 7.79
C PHE A 83 0.10 -16.94 6.57
N THR A 84 -0.67 -17.76 5.84
CA THR A 84 -1.49 -17.28 4.71
C THR A 84 -2.51 -16.24 5.16
N MET A 85 -3.19 -16.42 6.31
CA MET A 85 -4.11 -15.41 6.85
C MET A 85 -3.39 -14.09 7.16
N LEU A 86 -2.17 -14.16 7.72
CA LEU A 86 -1.36 -12.97 7.99
C LEU A 86 -0.94 -12.26 6.70
N CYS A 87 -0.57 -13.02 5.66
CA CYS A 87 -0.26 -12.46 4.34
C CYS A 87 -1.46 -11.77 3.69
N ASP A 88 -2.65 -12.38 3.75
CA ASP A 88 -3.89 -11.80 3.22
C ASP A 88 -4.27 -10.50 3.94
N LEU A 89 -3.96 -10.39 5.24
CA LEU A 89 -4.14 -9.16 6.01
C LEU A 89 -3.01 -8.14 5.82
N GLY A 90 -1.98 -8.46 5.03
CA GLY A 90 -0.78 -7.63 4.86
C GLY A 90 0.05 -7.50 6.14
N LEU A 91 -0.09 -8.44 7.08
CA LEU A 91 0.67 -8.51 8.34
C LEU A 91 1.99 -9.28 8.19
N ALA A 92 2.13 -10.08 7.14
CA ALA A 92 3.33 -10.82 6.81
C ALA A 92 3.59 -10.76 5.29
N GLU A 93 4.85 -10.89 4.89
CA GLU A 93 5.27 -10.90 3.48
C GLU A 93 5.85 -12.28 3.12
N GLU A 94 5.55 -12.77 1.92
CA GLU A 94 6.17 -13.99 1.39
C GLU A 94 7.61 -13.75 0.91
N GLU A 95 7.89 -12.56 0.38
CA GLU A 95 9.23 -12.12 -0.02
C GLU A 95 9.78 -11.17 1.04
N GLY A 96 11.08 -11.29 1.35
CA GLY A 96 11.72 -10.63 2.48
C GLY A 96 11.47 -9.12 2.52
N LEU A 97 11.45 -8.59 3.75
CA LEU A 97 11.39 -7.16 4.03
C LEU A 97 12.45 -6.42 3.19
N ASP A 98 12.08 -5.26 2.64
CA ASP A 98 12.99 -4.40 1.87
C ASP A 98 14.05 -3.82 2.81
N GLU A 99 15.18 -4.53 2.93
CA GLU A 99 16.26 -4.19 3.88
C GLU A 99 16.89 -2.81 3.59
N ASP A 100 16.70 -2.30 2.37
CA ASP A 100 17.21 -1.02 1.90
C ASP A 100 16.24 0.14 2.19
N HIS A 101 15.07 -0.12 2.78
CA HIS A 101 14.16 0.94 3.21
C HIS A 101 14.75 1.72 4.39
N PRO A 102 14.73 3.07 4.39
CA PRO A 102 15.30 3.87 5.48
C PRO A 102 14.69 3.53 6.84
N ASP A 103 13.42 3.13 6.87
CA ASP A 103 12.72 2.73 8.09
C ASP A 103 12.84 1.22 8.41
N TYR A 104 13.56 0.42 7.61
CA TYR A 104 13.73 -1.03 7.86
C TYR A 104 14.40 -1.29 9.22
N TRP A 105 15.32 -0.41 9.63
CA TRP A 105 15.99 -0.45 10.93
C TRP A 105 15.41 0.55 11.94
N ASP A 106 14.51 1.43 11.51
CA ASP A 106 13.86 2.40 12.39
C ASP A 106 12.61 1.72 12.97
N GLY A 107 12.86 0.85 13.95
CA GLY A 107 11.94 -0.10 14.56
C GLY A 107 10.68 0.52 15.17
N LEU A 108 9.78 1.03 14.35
CA LEU A 108 8.40 1.31 14.73
C LEU A 108 7.61 0.02 15.07
N ASP A 109 8.17 -1.15 14.76
CA ASP A 109 7.66 -2.45 15.21
C ASP A 109 8.21 -2.88 16.60
N ASP A 110 9.25 -2.20 17.13
CA ASP A 110 9.85 -2.54 18.44
C ASP A 110 9.27 -1.72 19.61
N GLU A 111 8.54 -0.64 19.34
CA GLU A 111 7.80 0.10 20.36
C GLU A 111 6.31 -0.28 20.34
N ILE A 112 6.00 -1.49 20.84
CA ILE A 112 4.70 -1.70 21.47
C ILE A 112 4.67 -0.83 22.73
N VAL A 113 4.34 0.44 22.54
CA VAL A 113 3.98 1.34 23.63
C VAL A 113 2.71 0.75 24.24
N PRO A 114 2.68 0.45 25.55
CA PRO A 114 1.44 0.05 26.18
C PRO A 114 0.41 1.17 25.95
N MET A 115 -0.58 0.91 25.09
CA MET A 115 -1.67 1.85 24.80
C MET A 115 -2.47 2.21 26.07
N PHE A 116 -2.30 1.43 27.14
CA PHE A 116 -2.99 1.59 28.41
C PHE A 116 -2.00 1.60 29.58
N ASP A 117 -2.17 2.54 30.49
CA ASP A 117 -1.49 2.51 31.79
C ASP A 117 -2.00 1.33 32.66
N VAL A 118 -1.40 1.15 33.85
CA VAL A 118 -1.83 0.12 34.82
C VAL A 118 -3.28 0.27 35.29
N ASP A 119 -3.89 1.42 35.02
CA ASP A 119 -5.26 1.77 35.37
C ASP A 119 -6.22 1.69 34.16
N GLY A 120 -5.74 1.30 32.98
CA GLY A 120 -6.54 1.11 31.77
C GLY A 120 -6.83 2.40 30.98
N ASN A 121 -6.12 3.50 31.23
CA ASN A 121 -6.29 4.76 30.50
C ASN A 121 -5.32 4.88 29.34
N TRP A 122 -5.74 5.59 28.29
CA TRP A 122 -4.90 5.89 27.13
C TRP A 122 -3.66 6.71 27.53
N VAL A 123 -2.47 6.18 27.27
CA VAL A 123 -1.20 6.90 27.49
C VAL A 123 -1.03 7.93 26.38
N THR A 124 -1.27 9.21 26.68
CA THR A 124 -1.13 10.32 25.71
C THR A 124 0.22 11.03 25.77
N GLU A 125 1.05 10.71 26.76
CA GLU A 125 2.34 11.35 27.02
C GLU A 125 3.37 10.27 27.40
N TRP A 126 4.52 10.28 26.73
CA TRP A 126 5.60 9.33 26.97
C TRP A 126 6.19 9.53 28.37
N PRO A 127 6.42 8.47 29.16
CA PRO A 127 7.13 8.60 30.42
C PRO A 127 8.56 9.10 30.14
N GLU A 128 8.93 10.25 30.72
CA GLU A 128 10.31 10.75 30.63
C GLU A 128 11.27 9.67 31.13
N GLU A 129 12.30 9.37 30.34
CA GLU A 129 13.33 8.40 30.69
C GLU A 129 13.83 8.66 32.13
N PRO A 130 13.92 7.62 32.97
CA PRO A 130 14.49 7.79 34.30
C PRO A 130 15.93 8.25 34.14
N LYS A 131 16.22 9.48 34.58
CA LYS A 131 17.60 9.96 34.74
C LYS A 131 18.30 8.97 35.68
N GLU A 132 19.27 8.24 35.13
CA GLU A 132 20.09 7.31 35.89
C GLU A 132 20.69 7.98 37.15
N PRO A 133 20.83 7.24 38.25
CA PRO A 133 21.14 7.78 39.58
C PRO A 133 22.52 8.44 39.72
#